data_AF-A0A1B6LS98-F1
#
_entry.id   AF-A0A1B6LS98-F1
#
_cell.length_a   1.000
_cell.length_b   1.000
_cell.length_c   1.000
_cell.angle_alpha   90.00
_cell.angle_beta   90.00
_cell.angle_gamma   90.00
#
_symmetry.space_group_name_H-M   'P 1'
#
loop_
_entity.id
_entity.type
_entity.pdbx_description
1 polymer ?
#
loop_
_entity_poly.entity_id
_entity_poly.type
_entity_poly.pdbx_seq_one_letter_code
_entity_poly.pdbx_strand_id
1 'polypeptide(L)'
;MSAFSEDEFAKKLLALRDTHESISGLSSWCLEQPQHHKKIVSIWLQVLKKVKIEQRLALFHLANDVIQYSKRKGFEFVESWGTALQKATTMVRDDKVKNKILR
;
A
#
# COMPACT_ATOMS: atom_id res chain seq x y z
N MET A 1 12.98 -21.54 4.22
CA MET A 1 12.47 -20.53 3.27
C MET A 1 10.95 -20.49 3.40
N SER A 2 10.38 -19.51 4.10
CA SER A 2 8.92 -19.35 4.14
C SER A 2 8.46 -18.81 2.78
N ALA A 3 7.55 -19.53 2.13
CA ALA A 3 6.95 -19.08 0.89
C ALA A 3 6.10 -17.83 1.14
N PHE A 4 6.09 -16.89 0.19
CA PHE A 4 5.20 -15.73 0.24
C PHE A 4 3.74 -16.20 0.25
N SER A 5 3.01 -15.85 1.31
CA SER A 5 1.60 -16.16 1.47
C SER A 5 0.75 -14.92 1.21
N GLU A 6 -0.07 -14.99 0.15
CA GLU A 6 -0.96 -13.89 -0.25
C GLU A 6 -1.99 -13.58 0.84
N ASP A 7 -2.52 -14.63 1.48
CA ASP A 7 -3.49 -14.53 2.56
C ASP A 7 -2.87 -13.93 3.83
N GLU A 8 -1.63 -14.29 4.16
CA GLU A 8 -0.94 -13.71 5.31
C GLU A 8 -0.68 -12.22 5.07
N PHE A 9 -0.25 -11.85 3.88
CA PHE A 9 -0.04 -10.45 3.54
C PHE A 9 -1.35 -9.65 3.55
N ALA A 10 -2.45 -10.20 3.02
CA ALA A 10 -3.76 -9.58 3.11
C ALA A 10 -4.20 -9.36 4.56
N LYS A 11 -3.96 -10.33 5.46
CA LYS A 11 -4.22 -10.18 6.90
C LYS A 11 -3.38 -9.06 7.53
N LYS A 12 -2.09 -8.96 7.18
CA LYS A 12 -1.22 -7.86 7.64
C LYS A 12 -1.73 -6.49 7.18
N LEU A 13 -2.19 -6.38 5.93
CA LEU A 13 -2.79 -5.14 5.41
C LEU A 13 -4.10 -4.78 6.12
N LEU A 14 -4.94 -5.77 6.42
CA LEU A 14 -6.18 -5.57 7.17
C LEU A 14 -5.94 -5.16 8.63
N ALA A 15 -4.82 -5.58 9.21
CA ALA A 15 -4.39 -5.22 10.56
C ALA A 15 -3.52 -3.94 10.63
N LEU A 16 -3.21 -3.33 9.48
CA LEU A 16 -2.36 -2.15 9.40
C LEU A 16 -2.98 -0.97 10.16
N ARG A 17 -2.19 -0.38 11.06
CA ARG A 17 -2.58 0.83 11.80
C ARG A 17 -1.95 2.06 11.17
N ASP A 18 -2.61 3.21 11.30
CA ASP A 18 -2.10 4.51 10.84
C ASP A 18 -1.06 5.08 11.84
N THR A 19 -0.03 4.29 12.14
CA THR A 19 1.09 4.69 12.99
C THR A 19 2.39 4.42 12.25
N HIS A 20 3.40 5.28 12.49
CA HIS A 20 4.69 5.17 11.81
C HIS A 20 5.34 3.79 12.02
N GLU A 21 5.29 3.24 13.24
CA GLU A 21 5.84 1.92 13.56
C GLU A 21 5.14 0.80 12.77
N SER A 22 3.81 0.79 12.72
CA SER A 22 3.05 -0.24 11.99
C SER A 22 3.32 -0.17 10.49
N ILE A 23 3.42 1.05 9.94
CA ILE A 23 3.69 1.29 8.52
C ILE A 23 5.12 0.88 8.17
N SER A 24 6.11 1.35 8.93
CA SER A 24 7.53 1.07 8.69
C SER A 24 7.85 -0.42 8.83
N GLY A 25 7.24 -1.10 9.81
CA GLY A 25 7.39 -2.55 9.97
C GLY A 25 6.87 -3.33 8.76
N LEU A 26 5.68 -3.00 8.26
CA LEU A 26 5.12 -3.68 7.07
C LEU A 26 5.82 -3.29 5.78
N SER A 27 6.30 -2.04 5.66
CA SER A 27 7.12 -1.57 4.55
C SER A 27 8.43 -2.34 4.45
N SER A 28 9.12 -2.52 5.58
CA SER A 28 10.35 -3.32 5.66
C SER A 28 10.11 -4.76 5.20
N TRP A 29 9.02 -5.39 5.66
CA TRP A 29 8.64 -6.74 5.22
C TRP A 29 8.40 -6.82 3.70
N CYS A 30 7.79 -5.80 3.09
CA CYS A 30 7.61 -5.76 1.64
C CYS A 30 8.96 -5.67 0.91
N LEU A 31 9.89 -4.86 1.43
CA LEU A 31 11.22 -4.64 0.85
C LEU A 31 12.17 -5.83 1.01
N GLU A 32 11.90 -6.76 1.92
CA GLU A 32 12.62 -8.03 2.05
C GLU A 32 12.27 -9.03 0.95
N GLN A 33 11.18 -8.79 0.20
CA GLN A 33 10.69 -9.70 -0.84
C GLN A 33 10.48 -8.99 -2.20
N PRO A 34 11.50 -8.31 -2.73
CA PRO A 34 11.36 -7.51 -3.95
C PRO A 34 10.96 -8.35 -5.17
N GLN A 35 11.28 -9.63 -5.22
CA GLN A 35 10.84 -10.55 -6.27
C GLN A 35 9.31 -10.72 -6.36
N HIS A 36 8.59 -10.41 -5.27
CA HIS A 36 7.12 -10.48 -5.21
C HIS A 36 6.45 -9.11 -5.40
N HIS A 37 7.18 -8.08 -5.83
CA HIS A 37 6.67 -6.71 -5.98
C HIS A 37 5.31 -6.62 -6.69
N LYS A 38 5.11 -7.33 -7.82
CA LYS A 38 3.82 -7.34 -8.53
C LYS A 38 2.68 -7.92 -7.69
N LYS A 39 2.94 -8.99 -6.94
CA LYS A 39 1.95 -9.62 -6.06
C LYS A 39 1.60 -8.73 -4.87
N ILE A 40 2.61 -8.12 -4.25
CA ILE A 40 2.44 -7.16 -3.14
C ILE A 40 1.51 -6.02 -3.58
N VAL A 41 1.79 -5.41 -4.73
CA VAL A 41 0.96 -4.31 -5.25
C VAL A 41 -0.46 -4.78 -5.60
N SER A 42 -0.61 -5.97 -6.18
CA SER A 42 -1.91 -6.55 -6.52
C SER A 42 -2.78 -6.77 -5.28
N ILE A 43 -2.23 -7.41 -4.24
CA ILE A 43 -2.95 -7.70 -2.99
C ILE A 43 -3.28 -6.40 -2.25
N TRP A 44 -2.35 -5.45 -2.22
CA TRP A 44 -2.61 -4.10 -1.68
C TRP A 44 -3.83 -3.47 -2.34
N LEU A 45 -3.92 -3.50 -3.67
CA LEU A 45 -5.06 -2.93 -4.39
C LEU A 45 -6.37 -3.70 -4.11
N GLN A 46 -6.31 -5.03 -3.98
CA GLN A 46 -7.47 -5.84 -3.61
C GLN A 46 -7.98 -5.51 -2.21
N VAL A 47 -7.09 -5.31 -1.23
CA VAL A 47 -7.47 -4.92 0.13
C VAL A 47 -8.01 -3.48 0.14
N LEU A 48 -7.36 -2.55 -0.55
CA LEU A 48 -7.80 -1.16 -0.66
C LEU A 48 -9.27 -1.04 -1.12
N LYS A 49 -9.68 -1.89 -2.08
CA LYS A 49 -11.06 -1.94 -2.59
C LYS A 49 -12.09 -2.38 -1.55
N LYS A 50 -11.68 -3.14 -0.54
CA LYS A 50 -12.58 -3.75 0.47
C LYS A 50 -12.68 -2.94 1.77
N VAL A 51 -11.71 -2.06 2.04
CA VAL A 51 -11.64 -1.32 3.32
C VAL A 51 -12.28 0.07 3.24
N LYS A 52 -12.59 0.61 4.42
CA LYS A 52 -13.13 1.97 4.61
C LYS A 52 -12.06 3.06 4.44
N ILE A 53 -12.49 4.30 4.27
CA ILE A 53 -11.61 5.44 3.95
C ILE A 53 -10.49 5.67 4.98
N GLU A 54 -10.77 5.44 6.26
CA GLU A 54 -9.80 5.60 7.35
C GLU A 54 -8.62 4.65 7.16
N GLN A 55 -8.91 3.40 6.79
CA GLN A 55 -7.89 2.39 6.54
C GLN A 55 -7.20 2.56 5.18
N ARG A 56 -7.90 3.13 4.17
CA ARG A 56 -7.28 3.48 2.88
C ARG A 56 -6.10 4.43 3.07
N LEU A 57 -6.23 5.40 3.98
CA LEU A 57 -5.14 6.35 4.24
C LEU A 57 -3.85 5.65 4.71
N ALA A 58 -3.95 4.75 5.69
CA ALA A 58 -2.81 3.95 6.16
C ALA A 58 -2.19 3.10 5.05
N LEU A 59 -3.02 2.52 4.17
CA LEU A 59 -2.56 1.76 3.01
C LEU A 59 -1.82 2.65 1.98
N PHE A 60 -2.24 3.90 1.79
CA PHE A 60 -1.52 4.86 0.96
C PHE A 60 -0.18 5.28 1.58
N HIS A 61 -0.13 5.47 2.91
CA HIS A 61 1.13 5.74 3.61
C HIS A 61 2.12 4.59 3.42
N LEU A 62 1.66 3.34 3.55
CA LEU A 62 2.47 2.15 3.25
C LEU A 62 2.99 2.15 1.80
N ALA A 63 2.11 2.39 0.82
CA ALA A 63 2.50 2.43 -0.59
C ALA A 63 3.61 3.47 -0.83
N ASN A 64 3.44 4.67 -0.28
CA ASN A 64 4.44 5.73 -0.37
C ASN A 64 5.77 5.32 0.26
N ASP A 65 5.75 4.73 1.46
CA ASP A 65 6.96 4.30 2.17
C ASP A 65 7.74 3.24 1.36
N VAL A 66 7.02 2.21 0.88
CA VAL A 66 7.60 1.15 0.05
C VAL A 66 8.23 1.73 -1.22
N ILE A 67 7.55 2.63 -1.93
CA ILE A 67 8.08 3.28 -3.16
C ILE A 67 9.34 4.08 -2.87
N GLN A 68 9.32 4.88 -1.80
CA GLN A 68 10.44 5.75 -1.44
C GLN A 68 11.69 4.92 -1.11
N TYR A 69 11.55 3.90 -0.28
CA TYR A 69 12.67 3.04 0.11
C TYR A 69 13.10 2.07 -1.00
N SER A 70 12.17 1.56 -1.80
CA SER A 70 12.49 0.70 -2.94
C SER A 70 13.32 1.47 -3.98
N LYS A 71 13.01 2.75 -4.22
CA LYS A 71 13.78 3.61 -5.13
C LYS A 71 15.21 3.79 -4.63
N ARG A 72 15.41 4.01 -3.33
CA ARG A 72 16.76 4.13 -2.74
C ARG A 72 17.56 2.84 -2.85
N LYS A 73 16.90 1.68 -2.78
CA LYS A 73 17.52 0.36 -2.90
C LYS A 73 17.66 -0.16 -4.34
N GLY A 74 17.08 0.53 -5.33
CA GLY A 74 17.09 0.10 -6.73
C GLY A 74 16.17 -1.09 -7.04
N PHE A 75 15.07 -1.26 -6.29
CA PHE A 75 14.10 -2.35 -6.53
C PHE A 75 13.00 -1.96 -7.53
N GLU A 76 12.45 -2.96 -8.22
CA GLU A 76 11.45 -2.83 -9.30
C GLU A 76 10.01 -2.53 -8.81
N PHE A 77 9.84 -2.05 -7.58
CA PHE A 77 8.53 -1.69 -7.04
C PHE A 77 7.92 -0.49 -7.77
N VAL A 78 8.73 0.51 -8.14
CA VAL A 78 8.26 1.81 -8.65
C VAL A 78 7.34 1.64 -9.86
N GLU A 79 7.75 0.81 -10.83
CA GLU A 79 6.97 0.55 -12.04
C GLU A 79 5.64 -0.17 -11.72
N SER A 80 5.68 -1.13 -10.79
CA SER A 80 4.50 -1.91 -10.40
C SER A 80 3.44 -1.04 -9.72
N TRP A 81 3.87 -0.06 -8.93
CA TRP A 81 2.96 0.86 -8.24
C TRP A 81 2.23 1.82 -9.19
N GLY A 82 2.80 2.17 -10.34
CA GLY A 82 2.24 3.19 -11.25
C GLY A 82 0.77 2.93 -11.63
N THR A 83 0.47 1.75 -12.17
CA THR A 83 -0.89 1.39 -12.60
C THR A 83 -1.84 1.22 -11.39
N ALA A 84 -1.33 0.71 -10.27
CA ALA A 84 -2.15 0.50 -9.08
C ALA A 84 -2.54 1.82 -8.42
N LEU A 85 -1.64 2.79 -8.34
CA LEU A 85 -1.91 4.11 -7.79
C LEU A 85 -2.92 4.90 -8.63
N GLN A 86 -2.86 4.79 -9.97
CA GLN A 86 -3.89 5.38 -10.84
C GLN A 86 -5.28 4.86 -10.51
N LYS A 87 -5.43 3.53 -10.37
CA LYS A 87 -6.69 2.89 -9.99
C LYS A 87 -7.12 3.22 -8.56
N ALA A 88 -6.17 3.33 -7.63
CA ALA A 88 -6.43 3.62 -6.23
C ALA A 88 -6.88 5.06 -6.00
N THR A 89 -6.30 6.01 -6.74
CA THR A 89 -6.58 7.44 -6.54
C THR A 89 -8.03 7.79 -6.82
N THR A 90 -8.69 7.11 -7.76
CA THR A 90 -10.14 7.31 -8.02
C THR A 90 -10.99 6.91 -6.82
N MET A 91 -10.53 5.95 -6.00
CA MET A 91 -11.26 5.44 -4.84
C MET A 91 -11.20 6.34 -3.60
N VAL A 92 -10.34 7.36 -3.61
CA VAL A 92 -10.23 8.33 -2.50
C VAL A 92 -10.65 9.75 -2.90
N ARG A 93 -10.85 9.98 -4.21
CA ARG A 93 -11.33 11.26 -4.75
C ARG A 93 -12.78 11.53 -4.36
N ASP A 94 -13.67 10.54 -4.42
CA ASP A 94 -15.08 10.75 -4.08
C ASP A 94 -15.33 11.04 -2.59
N ASP A 95 -14.55 10.46 -1.69
CA ASP A 95 -14.78 10.58 -0.24
C ASP A 95 -14.23 11.90 0.37
N LYS A 96 -13.26 12.57 -0.28
CA LYS A 96 -12.64 13.81 0.24
C LYS A 96 -12.97 15.09 -0.53
N VAL A 97 -13.54 15.03 -1.73
CA VAL A 97 -13.83 16.24 -2.52
C VAL A 97 -15.11 16.96 -2.07
N LYS A 98 -15.94 16.39 -1.18
CA LYS A 98 -17.16 17.06 -0.72
C LYS A 98 -17.03 18.00 0.48
N ASN A 99 -15.89 18.14 1.17
CA ASN A 99 -15.86 19.01 2.37
C ASN A 99 -14.58 19.80 2.66
N LYS A 100 -13.68 20.05 1.69
CA LYS A 100 -12.53 20.95 1.96
C LYS A 100 -11.97 21.72 0.76
N ILE A 101 -12.83 22.12 -0.18
CA ILE A 101 -12.53 23.20 -1.14
C ILE A 101 -13.66 24.22 -1.02
N LEU A 102 -13.64 24.98 0.08
CA LEU A 102 -14.28 26.28 0.29
C LEU A 102 -13.94 26.72 1.71
N ARG A 103 -12.69 27.15 1.90
CA ARG A 103 -12.37 28.30 2.75
C ARG A 103 -11.03 28.88 2.35
#